data_AF-A0A4Q3RUY1-F1
#
_entry.id   AF-A0A4Q3RUY1-F1
#
_cell.length_a   1.000
_cell.length_b   1.000
_cell.length_c   1.000
_cell.angle_alpha   90.00
_cell.angle_beta   90.00
_cell.angle_gamma   90.00
#
_symmetry.space_group_name_H-M   'P 1'
#
loop_
_entity.id
_entity.type
_entity.pdbx_description
1 polymer ?
#
loop_
_entity_poly.entity_id
_entity_poly.type
_entity_poly.pdbx_seq_one_letter_code
_entity_poly.pdbx_strand_id
1 'polypeptide(L)' 'MTNAAIIPVKQTNCSVQAYTTRQLAALYQVSPKVFLRWIKPFRKSIGKKNGWHFNHAQVALIFSLLGAPGDE' A
#
# COMPACT_ATOMS: atom_id res chain seq x y z
N MET A 1 21.54 -27.44 11.61
CA MET A 1 20.30 -27.33 10.82
C MET A 1 19.15 -27.17 11.81
N THR A 2 18.83 -25.97 12.25
CA THR A 2 17.72 -25.77 13.22
C THR A 2 17.05 -24.42 13.03
N ASN A 3 15.76 -24.51 12.75
CA ASN A 3 14.68 -23.57 13.06
C ASN A 3 14.69 -22.26 12.29
N ALA A 4 14.05 -22.31 11.11
CA ALA A 4 13.37 -21.16 10.55
C ALA A 4 12.46 -20.56 11.64
N ALA A 5 12.79 -19.35 12.09
CA ALA A 5 11.92 -18.57 12.94
C ALA A 5 10.62 -18.31 12.17
N ILE A 6 9.57 -19.05 12.52
CA ILE A 6 8.22 -18.81 12.05
C ILE A 6 7.81 -17.47 12.67
N ILE A 7 7.95 -16.39 11.89
CA ILE A 7 7.37 -15.10 12.25
C ILE A 7 5.87 -15.34 12.37
N PRO A 8 5.22 -15.02 13.50
CA PRO A 8 3.78 -15.07 13.57
C PRO A 8 3.24 -13.96 12.67
N VAL A 9 2.93 -14.31 11.42
CA VAL A 9 2.05 -13.49 10.60
C VAL A 9 0.77 -13.40 11.39
N LYS A 10 0.50 -12.23 11.97
CA LYS A 10 -0.77 -11.91 12.60
C LYS A 10 -1.82 -12.07 11.50
N GLN A 11 -2.46 -13.24 11.44
CA GLN A 11 -3.60 -13.50 10.58
C GLN A 11 -4.78 -12.72 11.17
N THR A 12 -4.72 -11.40 11.02
CA THR A 12 -5.93 -10.60 11.11
C THR A 12 -6.83 -11.07 9.98
N ASN A 13 -8.05 -11.47 10.31
CA ASN A 13 -9.18 -11.52 9.38
C ASN A 13 -9.40 -10.11 8.81
N CYS A 14 -8.45 -9.66 7.99
CA CYS A 14 -8.44 -8.37 7.37
C CYS A 14 -9.48 -8.46 6.26
N SER A 15 -10.54 -7.68 6.39
CA SER A 15 -11.19 -7.15 5.20
C SER A 15 -10.12 -6.35 4.45
N VAL A 16 -9.41 -7.06 3.58
CA VAL A 16 -8.27 -6.57 2.83
C VAL A 16 -8.85 -5.65 1.76
N GLN A 17 -9.05 -4.38 2.11
CA GLN A 17 -9.66 -3.43 1.19
C GLN A 17 -8.64 -3.03 0.12
N ALA A 18 -8.97 -3.36 -1.12
CA ALA A 18 -8.32 -2.77 -2.28
C ALA A 18 -8.72 -1.30 -2.34
N TYR A 19 -7.74 -0.42 -2.57
CA TYR A 19 -8.00 1.01 -2.67
C TYR A 19 -7.86 1.50 -4.10
N THR A 20 -8.77 2.36 -4.52
CA THR A 20 -8.57 3.17 -5.72
C THR A 20 -7.52 4.25 -5.47
N THR A 21 -6.94 4.79 -6.55
CA THR A 21 -6.06 5.95 -6.47
C THR A 21 -6.73 7.15 -5.78
N ARG A 22 -8.05 7.34 -5.98
CA ARG A 22 -8.80 8.42 -5.34
C ARG A 22 -8.89 8.25 -3.83
N GLN A 23 -9.19 7.04 -3.37
CA GLN A 23 -9.27 6.76 -1.93
C GLN A 23 -7.90 6.89 -1.26
N LEU A 24 -6.82 6.37 -1.87
CA LEU A 24 -5.47 6.56 -1.32
C LEU A 24 -5.09 8.04 -1.26
N ALA A 25 -5.34 8.80 -2.33
CA ALA A 25 -5.07 10.22 -2.33
C ALA A 25 -5.86 10.97 -1.24
N ALA A 26 -7.13 10.59 -1.02
CA ALA A 26 -7.95 11.15 0.05
C ALA A 26 -7.40 10.82 1.45
N LEU A 27 -6.87 9.61 1.67
CA LEU A 27 -6.23 9.24 2.95
C LEU A 27 -5.02 10.12 3.26
N TYR A 28 -4.22 10.44 2.24
CA TYR A 28 -3.08 11.36 2.36
C TYR A 28 -3.48 12.85 2.23
N GLN A 29 -4.77 13.17 2.15
CA GLN A 29 -5.30 14.53 1.95
C GLN A 29 -4.70 15.29 0.76
N VAL A 30 -4.30 14.56 -0.29
CA VAL A 30 -3.72 15.13 -1.52
C VAL A 30 -4.62 14.87 -2.72
N SER A 31 -4.40 15.63 -3.80
CA SER A 31 -5.06 15.31 -5.07
C SER A 31 -4.54 13.99 -5.67
N PRO A 32 -5.35 13.25 -6.44
CA PRO A 32 -4.90 12.03 -7.13
C PRO A 32 -3.67 12.23 -8.02
N LYS A 33 -3.51 13.43 -8.60
CA LYS A 33 -2.35 13.78 -9.43
C LYS A 33 -1.07 13.87 -8.59
N VAL A 34 -1.16 14.46 -7.40
CA VAL A 34 -0.03 14.57 -6.46
C VAL A 34 0.35 13.18 -5.94
N PHE A 35 -0.64 12.39 -5.51
CA PHE A 35 -0.41 11.01 -5.07
C PHE A 35 0.29 10.16 -6.15
N LEU A 36 -0.17 10.23 -7.41
CA LEU A 36 0.47 9.52 -8.52
C LEU A 36 1.91 9.97 -8.76
N ARG A 37 2.25 11.24 -8.50
CA ARG A 37 3.61 11.76 -8.61
C ARG A 37 4.51 11.20 -7.50
N TRP A 38 3.99 11.07 -6.27
CA TRP A 38 4.71 10.48 -5.14
C TRP A 38 5.05 9.01 -5.35
N ILE A 39 4.12 8.22 -5.92
CA ILE A 39 4.36 6.80 -6.18
C ILE A 39 5.10 6.51 -7.51
N LYS A 40 5.26 7.52 -8.38
CA LYS A 40 5.97 7.39 -9.67
C LYS A 40 7.38 6.79 -9.54
N PRO A 41 8.27 7.23 -8.62
CA PRO A 41 9.60 6.63 -8.45
C PRO A 41 9.53 5.16 -8.04
N PHE A 42 8.50 4.75 -7.30
CA PHE A 42 8.35 3.39 -6.76
C PHE A 42 7.49 2.48 -7.62
N ARG A 43 7.07 2.92 -8.81
CA ARG A 43 6.15 2.19 -9.68
C ARG A 43 6.67 0.81 -10.08
N LYS A 44 8.00 0.64 -10.20
CA LYS A 44 8.62 -0.67 -10.47
C LYS A 44 8.41 -1.65 -9.31
N SER A 45 8.55 -1.19 -8.07
CA SER A 45 8.38 -2.00 -6.85
C SER A 45 6.91 -2.30 -6.54
N ILE A 46 6.03 -1.31 -6.71
CA ILE A 46 4.57 -1.47 -6.50
C ILE A 46 3.97 -2.35 -7.61
N GLY A 47 4.52 -2.28 -8.82
CA GLY A 47 4.02 -3.01 -9.98
C GLY A 47 2.82 -2.34 -10.66
N LYS A 48 2.19 -3.07 -11.58
CA LYS A 48 1.05 -2.58 -12.37
C LYS A 48 -0.24 -2.66 -11.54
N LYS A 49 -1.11 -1.65 -11.66
CA LYS A 49 -2.46 -1.71 -11.08
C LYS A 49 -3.28 -2.83 -11.73
N ASN A 50 -4.05 -3.54 -10.92
CA ASN A 50 -5.09 -4.45 -11.41
C ASN A 50 -6.38 -3.64 -11.66
N GLY A 51 -6.54 -3.21 -12.91
CA GLY A 51 -7.64 -2.33 -13.32
C GLY A 51 -7.58 -0.97 -12.60
N TRP A 52 -8.65 -0.64 -11.88
CA TRP A 52 -8.82 0.66 -11.22
C TRP A 52 -8.27 0.71 -9.79
N HIS A 53 -7.90 -0.44 -9.22
CA HIS A 53 -7.54 -0.59 -7.82
C HIS A 53 -6.07 -0.97 -7.64
N PHE A 54 -5.51 -0.59 -6.49
CA PHE A 54 -4.32 -1.20 -5.94
C PHE A 54 -4.76 -2.37 -5.07
N ASN A 55 -4.12 -3.52 -5.27
CA ASN A 55 -4.36 -4.67 -4.41
C ASN A 55 -3.75 -4.43 -3.01
N HIS A 56 -3.97 -5.35 -2.10
CA HIS A 56 -3.49 -5.22 -0.73
C HIS A 56 -1.98 -5.08 -0.59
N ALA A 57 -1.24 -5.94 -1.28
CA ALA A 57 0.22 -5.95 -1.23
C ALA A 57 0.77 -4.61 -1.73
N GLN A 58 0.14 -4.04 -2.77
CA GLN A 58 0.47 -2.73 -3.30
C GLN A 58 0.18 -1.62 -2.30
N VAL A 59 -0.97 -1.67 -1.64
CA VAL A 59 -1.36 -0.68 -0.62
C VAL A 59 -0.40 -0.75 0.57
N ALA A 60 -0.09 -1.94 1.09
CA ALA A 60 0.85 -2.12 2.19
C ALA A 60 2.25 -1.61 1.82
N LEU A 61 2.69 -1.84 0.59
CA LEU A 61 3.98 -1.35 0.10
C LEU A 61 3.97 0.17 -0.06
N ILE A 62 2.88 0.76 -0.54
CA ILE A 62 2.68 2.21 -0.60
C ILE A 62 2.77 2.83 0.80
N PHE A 63 2.08 2.26 1.79
CA PHE A 63 2.12 2.73 3.18
C PHE A 63 3.51 2.59 3.80
N SER A 64 4.23 1.51 3.48
CA SER A 64 5.61 1.32 3.95
C SER A 64 6.58 2.33 3.35
N LEU A 65 6.33 2.81 2.13
CA LEU A 65 7.20 3.76 1.43
C LEU A 65 6.88 5.23 1.73
N LEU A 66 5.60 5.57 1.85
CA LEU A 66 5.13 6.94 2.07
C LEU A 66 4.85 7.27 3.55
N GLY A 67 4.85 6.26 4.42
CA GLY A 67 4.30 6.35 5.77
C GLY A 67 2.81 6.03 5.79
N ALA A 68 2.29 5.56 6.93
CA ALA A 68 0.87 5.34 7.09
C ALA A 68 0.14 6.69 7.22
N PRO A 69 -1.02 6.87 6.56
CA PRO A 69 -1.76 8.11 6.64
C PRO A 69 -2.32 8.31 8.06
N GLY A 70 -2.00 9.43 8.70
CA GLY A 70 -2.49 9.79 10.04
C GLY A 70 -1.52 9.56 11.20
N ASP A 71 -0.31 9.04 10.95
CA ASP A 71 0.79 9.03 11.94
C ASP A 71 1.55 10.38 11.90
N GLU A 72 0.84 11.47 12.19
CA GLU A 72 1.45 12.76 12.58
C GLU A 72 1.54 12.89 14.10
#